data_AF-A0A428UY04-F1
#
_entry.id   AF-A0A428UY04-F1
#
_cell.length_a   1.000
_cell.length_b   1.000
_cell.length_c   1.000
_cell.angle_alpha   90.00
_cell.angle_beta   90.00
_cell.angle_gamma   90.00
#
_symmetry.space_group_name_H-M   'P 1'
#
loop_
_entity.id
_entity.type
_entity.pdbx_description
1 polymer ?
#
loop_
_entity_poly.entity_id
_entity_poly.type
_entity_poly.pdbx_seq_one_letter_code
_entity_poly.pdbx_strand_id
1 'polypeptide(L)'
;MATEIENRGPELMAVNIAFLTAALISMILRAYVRSIMVKAFGTDDWLMVAGTVFFTLYASFSMSGVTYGTGRHHKDLELKQIQTAKMCWWFCYLWYALSMVSSKLSIGWFLLRVTTSKVHRWVIYLAMMSTTLSGIIFFFVTLFQCSPMSYFWNEEQSGKCVNVNVVIALATLYSVFAVISDFIFALLPGLIVWKLQLHKKTKLMLIPLLAMGCVASSAVIARFPYLPKFREDDFLWNTLDIAIWSSIEQGLAITAGSLATLRPLLKLVAFRLGLTSKPISMPPSGYGLSAPRNTGTGTEGYFSGHNAYTLSSVGRDGMPDGKPSTGSGAAKEYGIGVKREVQITTTGRNESEEELHSPQPWVKANSHWQQ
;
A
#
# COMPACT_ATOMS: atom_id res chain seq x y z
N MET A 1 20.56 -40.34 27.52
CA MET A 1 19.63 -39.63 26.63
C MET A 1 19.83 -38.16 26.92
N ALA A 2 20.40 -37.39 25.98
CA ALA A 2 20.41 -35.94 26.14
C ALA A 2 18.94 -35.50 26.15
N THR A 3 18.50 -34.88 27.24
CA THR A 3 17.19 -34.24 27.30
C THR A 3 17.13 -33.25 26.15
N GLU A 4 16.24 -33.47 25.17
CA GLU A 4 16.04 -32.48 24.12
C GLU A 4 15.60 -31.18 24.80
N ILE A 5 16.47 -30.18 24.72
CA ILE A 5 16.18 -28.84 25.25
C ILE A 5 15.07 -28.27 24.37
N GLU A 6 13.90 -28.04 24.97
CA GLU A 6 12.74 -27.54 24.26
C GLU A 6 13.07 -26.16 23.66
N ASN A 7 12.91 -26.01 22.34
CA ASN A 7 13.30 -24.80 21.62
C ASN A 7 12.26 -24.43 20.55
N ARG A 8 11.51 -23.36 20.82
CA ARG A 8 10.49 -22.80 19.92
C ARG A 8 11.00 -21.67 19.04
N GLY A 9 12.25 -21.28 19.19
CA GLY A 9 12.90 -20.23 18.38
C GLY A 9 12.74 -20.41 16.86
N PRO A 10 12.90 -21.63 16.29
CA PRO A 10 12.72 -21.86 14.86
C PRO A 10 11.31 -21.53 14.33
N GLU A 11 10.27 -21.69 15.15
CA GLU A 11 8.89 -21.33 14.77
C GLU A 11 8.78 -19.83 14.50
N LEU A 12 9.33 -19.02 15.41
CA LEU A 12 9.36 -17.55 15.28
C LEU A 12 10.18 -17.10 14.06
N MET A 13 11.32 -17.75 13.79
CA MET A 13 12.13 -17.45 12.61
C MET A 13 11.37 -17.74 11.31
N ALA A 14 10.71 -18.89 11.22
CA ALA A 14 9.93 -19.26 10.04
C ALA A 14 8.81 -18.25 9.75
N VAL A 15 8.07 -17.84 10.79
CA VAL A 15 7.02 -16.82 10.67
C VAL A 15 7.59 -15.47 10.23
N ASN A 16 8.67 -15.01 10.88
CA ASN A 16 9.32 -13.75 10.51
C ASN A 16 9.75 -13.73 9.04
N ILE A 17 10.42 -14.78 8.57
CA ILE A 17 10.89 -14.88 7.18
C ILE A 17 9.70 -14.88 6.21
N ALA A 18 8.66 -15.68 6.48
CA ALA A 18 7.49 -15.78 5.62
C ALA A 18 6.74 -14.43 5.47
N PHE A 19 6.49 -13.74 6.58
CA PHE A 19 5.75 -12.47 6.56
C PHE A 19 6.62 -11.30 6.09
N LEU A 20 7.92 -11.29 6.39
CA LEU A 20 8.85 -10.29 5.87
C LEU A 20 9.00 -10.38 4.35
N THR A 21 9.18 -11.59 3.82
CA THR A 21 9.27 -11.80 2.36
C THR A 21 7.98 -11.38 1.66
N ALA A 22 6.81 -11.78 2.17
CA ALA A 22 5.51 -11.34 1.65
C ALA A 22 5.36 -9.81 1.68
N ALA A 23 5.72 -9.16 2.80
CA ALA A 23 5.67 -7.72 2.94
C ALA A 23 6.59 -7.00 1.94
N LEU A 24 7.84 -7.46 1.78
CA LEU A 24 8.81 -6.89 0.84
C LEU A 24 8.33 -7.01 -0.62
N ILE A 25 7.87 -8.20 -1.02
CA ILE A 25 7.32 -8.43 -2.37
C ILE A 25 6.14 -7.49 -2.62
N SER A 26 5.22 -7.39 -1.66
CA SER A 26 4.04 -6.51 -1.79
C SER A 26 4.42 -5.03 -1.89
N MET A 27 5.43 -4.59 -1.15
CA MET A 27 5.94 -3.22 -1.16
C MET A 27 6.61 -2.90 -2.50
N ILE A 28 7.50 -3.78 -2.99
CA ILE A 28 8.16 -3.61 -4.29
C ILE A 28 7.12 -3.50 -5.40
N LEU A 29 6.10 -4.36 -5.37
CA LEU A 29 5.02 -4.33 -6.35
C LEU A 29 4.19 -3.04 -6.25
N ARG A 30 3.89 -2.57 -5.03
CA ARG A 30 3.26 -1.26 -4.80
C ARG A 30 4.11 -0.14 -5.40
N ALA A 31 5.41 -0.09 -5.09
CA ALA A 31 6.31 0.94 -5.59
C ALA A 31 6.38 0.93 -7.13
N TYR A 32 6.46 -0.24 -7.76
CA TYR A 32 6.42 -0.38 -9.21
C TYR A 32 5.14 0.20 -9.82
N VAL A 33 3.97 -0.18 -9.29
CA VAL A 33 2.68 0.32 -9.79
C VAL A 33 2.57 1.83 -9.60
N ARG A 34 2.95 2.35 -8.44
CA ARG A 34 2.73 3.76 -8.08
C ARG A 34 3.73 4.69 -8.77
N SER A 35 4.99 4.28 -8.91
CA SER A 35 6.03 5.08 -9.54
C SER A 35 6.02 4.96 -11.07
N ILE A 36 5.85 3.76 -11.62
CA ILE A 36 6.03 3.53 -13.07
C ILE A 36 4.69 3.50 -13.81
N MET A 37 3.72 2.72 -13.33
CA MET A 37 2.45 2.56 -14.06
C MET A 37 1.51 3.76 -13.88
N VAL A 38 1.32 4.20 -12.64
CA VAL A 38 0.38 5.28 -12.30
C VAL A 38 1.08 6.63 -12.23
N LYS A 39 2.40 6.66 -12.03
CA LYS A 39 3.22 7.88 -11.88
C LYS A 39 2.67 8.86 -10.84
N ALA A 40 2.19 8.32 -9.71
CA ALA A 40 1.55 9.09 -8.65
C ALA A 40 2.03 8.61 -7.28
N PHE A 41 3.34 8.66 -7.06
CA PHE A 41 3.95 8.35 -5.76
C PHE A 41 3.56 9.43 -4.75
N GLY A 42 2.83 9.03 -3.71
CA GLY A 42 2.28 9.96 -2.72
C GLY A 42 2.92 9.83 -1.34
N THR A 43 2.47 10.67 -0.41
CA THR A 43 2.84 10.57 1.02
C THR A 43 2.46 9.21 1.62
N ASP A 44 1.35 8.62 1.16
CA ASP A 44 0.93 7.28 1.58
C ASP A 44 1.97 6.21 1.22
N ASP A 45 2.62 6.35 0.07
CA ASP A 45 3.64 5.40 -0.38
C ASP A 45 4.93 5.52 0.46
N TRP A 46 5.38 6.75 0.76
CA TRP A 46 6.53 6.98 1.66
C TRP A 46 6.33 6.43 3.07
N LEU A 47 5.13 6.61 3.65
CA LEU A 47 4.79 6.06 4.96
C LEU A 47 4.81 4.52 4.97
N MET A 48 4.38 3.89 3.86
CA MET A 48 4.45 2.43 3.73
C MET A 48 5.89 1.93 3.61
N VAL A 49 6.74 2.66 2.88
CA VAL A 49 8.19 2.36 2.80
C VAL A 49 8.81 2.43 4.18
N ALA A 50 8.55 3.50 4.94
CA ALA A 50 9.04 3.66 6.31
C ALA A 50 8.57 2.51 7.22
N GLY A 51 7.28 2.15 7.16
CA GLY A 51 6.74 1.00 7.90
C GLY A 51 7.45 -0.32 7.56
N THR A 52 7.72 -0.55 6.27
CA THR A 52 8.42 -1.76 5.81
C THR A 52 9.89 -1.80 6.29
N VAL A 53 10.58 -0.66 6.32
CA VAL A 53 11.93 -0.55 6.88
C VAL A 53 11.91 -0.88 8.38
N PHE A 54 10.98 -0.31 9.14
CA PHE A 54 10.85 -0.62 10.57
C PHE A 54 10.50 -2.08 10.82
N PHE A 55 9.64 -2.69 10.00
CA PHE A 55 9.36 -4.13 10.10
C PHE A 55 10.60 -4.99 9.79
N THR A 56 11.43 -4.57 8.84
CA THR A 56 12.70 -5.27 8.54
C THR A 56 13.67 -5.19 9.72
N LEU A 57 13.76 -4.03 10.39
CA LEU A 57 14.56 -3.87 11.60
C LEU A 57 14.02 -4.75 12.73
N TYR A 58 12.69 -4.73 12.96
CA TYR A 58 12.02 -5.62 13.91
C TYR A 58 12.39 -7.10 13.67
N ALA A 59 12.23 -7.58 12.44
CA ALA A 59 12.53 -8.96 12.09
C ALA A 59 14.02 -9.30 12.31
N SER A 60 14.92 -8.36 12.00
CA SER A 60 16.37 -8.55 12.21
C SER A 60 16.73 -8.70 13.69
N PHE A 61 16.18 -7.85 14.56
CA PHE A 61 16.38 -7.96 16.00
C PHE A 61 15.68 -9.20 16.58
N SER A 62 14.51 -9.57 16.07
CA SER A 62 13.78 -10.76 16.49
C SER A 62 14.56 -12.05 16.16
N MET A 63 15.08 -12.16 14.93
CA MET A 63 15.93 -13.29 14.54
C MET A 63 17.23 -13.33 15.34
N SER A 64 17.85 -12.18 15.63
CA SER A 64 19.02 -12.11 16.50
C SER A 64 18.69 -12.61 17.90
N GLY A 65 17.56 -12.20 18.48
CA GLY A 65 17.09 -12.68 19.78
C GLY A 65 16.95 -14.21 19.83
N VAL A 66 16.44 -14.83 18.77
CA VAL A 66 16.35 -16.31 18.66
C VAL A 66 17.72 -16.97 18.75
N THR A 67 18.75 -16.41 18.10
CA THR A 67 20.11 -16.96 18.19
C THR A 67 20.70 -16.89 19.60
N TYR A 68 20.28 -15.89 20.40
CA TYR A 68 20.71 -15.71 21.79
C TYR A 68 19.79 -16.36 22.83
N GLY A 69 18.78 -17.13 22.42
CA GLY A 69 17.97 -17.93 23.36
C GLY A 69 16.50 -17.52 23.50
N THR A 70 15.99 -16.57 22.72
CA THR A 70 14.54 -16.36 22.60
C THR A 70 13.86 -17.67 22.17
N GLY A 71 12.85 -18.11 22.92
CA GLY A 71 12.15 -19.37 22.69
C GLY A 71 12.76 -20.59 23.36
N ARG A 72 13.65 -20.39 24.33
CA ARG A 72 14.15 -21.41 25.27
C ARG A 72 13.80 -21.00 26.70
N HIS A 73 13.73 -21.96 27.62
CA HIS A 73 13.50 -21.68 29.04
C HIS A 73 14.69 -20.94 29.65
N HIS A 74 14.44 -20.07 30.65
CA HIS A 74 15.51 -19.33 31.32
C HIS A 74 16.53 -20.25 32.00
N LYS A 75 16.11 -21.45 32.41
CA LYS A 75 16.98 -22.46 33.07
C LYS A 75 18.07 -23.00 32.15
N ASP A 76 17.88 -22.94 30.84
CA ASP A 76 18.76 -23.54 29.84
C ASP A 76 19.73 -22.51 29.22
N LEU A 77 19.73 -21.27 29.72
CA LEU A 77 20.45 -20.15 29.13
C LEU A 77 21.47 -19.54 30.10
N GLU A 78 22.62 -19.13 29.56
CA GLU A 78 23.60 -18.35 30.31
C GLU A 78 23.09 -16.93 30.54
N LEU A 79 23.44 -16.31 31.67
CA LEU A 79 23.00 -14.95 32.02
C LEU A 79 23.28 -13.94 30.90
N LYS A 80 24.47 -13.98 30.29
CA LYS A 80 24.86 -13.10 29.18
C LYS A 80 23.96 -13.26 27.94
N GLN A 81 23.51 -14.49 27.67
CA GLN A 81 22.57 -14.78 26.59
C GLN A 81 21.20 -14.18 26.88
N ILE A 82 20.71 -14.33 28.11
CA ILE A 82 19.45 -13.74 28.58
C ILE A 82 19.48 -12.20 28.46
N GLN A 83 20.57 -11.56 28.91
CA GLN A 83 20.73 -10.11 28.81
C GLN A 83 20.67 -9.64 27.33
N THR A 84 21.38 -10.34 26.45
CA THR A 84 21.40 -10.00 25.01
C THR A 84 20.02 -10.22 24.36
N ALA A 85 19.34 -11.32 24.69
CA ALA A 85 18.00 -11.61 24.20
C ALA A 85 16.98 -10.56 24.68
N LYS A 86 17.03 -10.16 25.96
CA LYS A 86 16.19 -9.07 26.50
C LYS A 86 16.48 -7.73 25.81
N MET A 87 17.74 -7.41 25.52
CA MET A 87 18.11 -6.22 24.77
C MET A 87 17.53 -6.24 23.35
N CYS A 88 17.64 -7.36 22.61
CA CYS A 88 16.98 -7.51 21.30
C CYS A 88 15.46 -7.33 21.41
N TRP A 89 14.84 -7.89 22.45
CA TRP A 89 13.41 -7.78 22.70
C TRP A 89 12.95 -6.33 22.92
N TRP A 90 13.76 -5.55 23.62
CA TRP A 90 13.51 -4.13 23.83
C TRP A 90 13.47 -3.35 22.50
N PHE A 91 14.43 -3.58 21.61
CA PHE A 91 14.41 -2.99 20.27
C PHE A 91 13.21 -3.44 19.44
N CYS A 92 12.80 -4.71 19.56
CA CYS A 92 11.60 -5.21 18.88
C CYS A 92 10.35 -4.41 19.25
N TYR A 93 10.13 -4.04 20.52
CA TYR A 93 8.98 -3.21 20.89
C TYR A 93 8.95 -1.85 20.20
N LEU A 94 10.11 -1.20 20.13
CA LEU A 94 10.23 0.12 19.50
C LEU A 94 9.93 0.06 18.01
N TRP A 95 10.57 -0.86 17.31
CA TRP A 95 10.41 -1.01 15.86
C TRP A 95 9.01 -1.47 15.49
N TYR A 96 8.40 -2.33 16.31
CA TYR A 96 6.99 -2.73 16.16
C TYR A 96 6.06 -1.51 16.23
N ALA A 97 6.20 -0.66 17.25
CA ALA A 97 5.34 0.50 17.42
C ALA A 97 5.43 1.47 16.22
N LEU A 98 6.66 1.76 15.76
CA LEU A 98 6.91 2.63 14.61
C LEU A 98 6.40 2.03 13.29
N SER A 99 6.61 0.73 13.08
CA SER A 99 6.12 -0.02 11.92
C SER A 99 4.60 0.03 11.80
N MET A 100 3.90 -0.27 12.90
CA MET A 100 2.44 -0.29 12.95
C MET A 100 1.82 1.09 12.73
N VAL A 101 2.35 2.13 13.39
CA VAL A 101 1.86 3.51 13.21
C VAL A 101 2.05 3.97 11.77
N SER A 102 3.24 3.75 11.19
CA SER A 102 3.54 4.16 9.82
C SER A 102 2.67 3.44 8.79
N SER A 103 2.47 2.13 8.95
CA SER A 103 1.65 1.32 8.06
C SER A 103 0.18 1.72 8.12
N LYS A 104 -0.38 1.93 9.32
CA LYS A 104 -1.77 2.37 9.51
C LYS A 104 -2.02 3.79 9.01
N LEU A 105 -1.05 4.69 9.20
CA LEU A 105 -1.12 6.04 8.62
C LEU A 105 -1.14 6.00 7.09
N SER A 106 -0.29 5.18 6.46
CA SER A 106 -0.30 4.98 5.01
C SER A 106 -1.68 4.52 4.49
N ILE A 107 -2.26 3.50 5.14
CA ILE A 107 -3.59 2.97 4.78
C ILE A 107 -4.68 4.05 4.97
N GLY A 108 -4.63 4.78 6.09
CA GLY A 108 -5.57 5.86 6.38
C GLY A 108 -5.53 6.97 5.32
N TRP A 109 -4.33 7.44 4.96
CA TRP A 109 -4.15 8.44 3.89
C TRP A 109 -4.65 7.95 2.54
N PHE A 110 -4.39 6.69 2.20
CA PHE A 110 -4.93 6.07 0.99
C PHE A 110 -6.47 6.05 1.00
N LEU A 111 -7.10 5.66 2.11
CA LEU A 111 -8.55 5.65 2.24
C LEU A 111 -9.16 7.05 2.19
N LEU A 112 -8.51 8.06 2.78
CA LEU A 112 -8.94 9.47 2.70
C LEU A 112 -8.99 9.97 1.25
N ARG A 113 -8.03 9.57 0.42
CA ARG A 113 -7.99 9.92 -1.00
C ARG A 113 -9.14 9.27 -1.79
N VAL A 114 -9.52 8.04 -1.44
CA VAL A 114 -10.57 7.29 -2.16
C VAL A 114 -11.97 7.72 -1.73
N THR A 115 -12.16 8.12 -0.48
CA THR A 115 -13.49 8.46 0.03
C THR A 115 -13.92 9.89 -0.30
N THR A 116 -15.18 10.04 -0.71
CA THR A 116 -15.83 11.33 -0.99
C THR A 116 -16.79 11.75 0.13
N SER A 117 -17.28 10.81 0.95
CA SER A 117 -18.24 11.08 2.02
C SER A 117 -17.55 11.73 3.23
N LYS A 118 -18.13 12.84 3.70
CA LYS A 118 -17.64 13.56 4.89
C LYS A 118 -17.64 12.68 6.14
N VAL A 119 -18.67 11.85 6.33
CA VAL A 119 -18.77 10.96 7.50
C VAL A 119 -17.64 9.93 7.50
N HIS A 120 -17.36 9.30 6.35
CA HIS A 120 -16.28 8.34 6.24
C HIS A 120 -14.90 9.00 6.47
N ARG A 121 -14.71 10.24 6.03
CA ARG A 121 -13.46 11.00 6.29
C ARG A 121 -13.23 11.21 7.78
N TRP A 122 -14.26 11.64 8.52
CA TRP A 122 -14.18 11.82 9.97
C TRP A 122 -13.85 10.52 10.69
N VAL A 123 -14.46 9.40 10.29
CA VAL A 123 -14.15 8.07 10.86
C VAL A 123 -12.69 7.68 10.61
N ILE A 124 -12.16 7.93 9.40
CA ILE A 124 -10.75 7.63 9.10
C ILE A 124 -9.82 8.52 9.92
N TYR A 125 -10.09 9.82 10.03
CA TYR A 125 -9.28 10.72 10.86
C TYR A 125 -9.27 10.27 12.32
N LEU A 126 -10.42 9.88 12.88
CA LEU A 126 -10.51 9.37 14.24
C LEU A 126 -9.67 8.10 14.43
N ALA A 127 -9.74 7.16 13.48
CA ALA A 127 -8.96 5.91 13.52
C ALA A 127 -7.44 6.16 13.38
N MET A 128 -7.03 7.11 12.53
CA MET A 128 -5.63 7.51 12.38
C MET A 128 -5.11 8.19 13.64
N MET A 129 -5.89 9.10 14.22
CA MET A 129 -5.53 9.78 15.47
C MET A 129 -5.43 8.80 16.63
N SER A 130 -6.40 7.90 16.81
CA SER A 130 -6.38 6.92 17.90
C SER A 130 -5.19 5.97 17.80
N THR A 131 -4.87 5.49 16.61
CA THR A 131 -3.70 4.62 16.36
C THR A 131 -2.39 5.36 16.62
N THR A 132 -2.26 6.59 16.13
CA THR A 132 -1.04 7.38 16.27
C THR A 132 -0.81 7.74 17.73
N LEU A 133 -1.85 8.19 18.44
CA LEU A 133 -1.76 8.55 19.85
C LEU A 133 -1.41 7.33 20.71
N SER A 134 -2.13 6.21 20.53
CA SER A 134 -1.84 4.98 21.29
C SER A 134 -0.44 4.43 20.99
N GLY A 135 0.01 4.49 19.73
CA GLY A 135 1.36 4.06 19.35
C GLY A 135 2.47 4.94 19.92
N ILE A 136 2.30 6.27 19.92
CA ILE A 136 3.26 7.21 20.51
C ILE A 136 3.35 7.00 22.02
N ILE A 137 2.22 6.85 22.72
CA ILE A 137 2.19 6.57 24.15
C ILE A 137 2.91 5.26 24.45
N PHE A 138 2.59 4.20 23.70
CA PHE A 138 3.23 2.89 23.86
C PHE A 138 4.74 2.96 23.61
N PHE A 139 5.17 3.69 22.59
CA PHE A 139 6.59 3.90 22.28
C PHE A 139 7.34 4.59 23.43
N PHE A 140 6.84 5.71 23.95
CA PHE A 140 7.51 6.41 25.04
C PHE A 140 7.52 5.63 26.35
N VAL A 141 6.43 4.93 26.66
CA VAL A 141 6.36 4.10 27.87
C VAL A 141 7.36 2.94 27.79
N THR A 142 7.44 2.25 26.65
CA THR A 142 8.39 1.14 26.47
C THR A 142 9.84 1.63 26.40
N LEU A 143 10.06 2.85 25.90
CA LEU A 143 11.39 3.48 25.89
C LEU A 143 11.88 3.83 27.30
N PHE A 144 10.98 4.30 28.17
CA PHE A 144 11.30 4.73 29.54
C PHE A 144 10.79 3.79 30.64
N GLN A 145 10.57 2.50 30.31
CA GLN A 145 9.98 1.55 31.25
C GLN A 145 10.86 1.22 32.48
N CYS A 146 12.17 1.45 32.40
CA CYS A 146 13.11 1.23 33.49
C CYS A 146 14.06 2.42 33.67
N SER A 147 14.45 2.69 34.92
CA SER A 147 15.44 3.71 35.28
C SER A 147 16.56 3.06 36.11
N PRO A 148 17.81 3.01 35.59
CA PRO A 148 18.22 3.40 34.23
C PRO A 148 17.68 2.43 33.17
N MET A 149 17.65 2.88 31.92
CA MET A 149 17.16 2.10 30.78
C MET A 149 17.86 0.73 30.62
N SER A 150 19.16 0.69 30.94
CA SER A 150 19.98 -0.53 30.93
C SER A 150 19.52 -1.61 31.91
N TYR A 151 18.77 -1.22 32.94
CA TYR A 151 18.24 -2.16 33.93
C TYR A 151 17.25 -3.16 33.33
N PHE A 152 16.64 -2.86 32.18
CA PHE A 152 15.71 -3.80 31.53
C PHE A 152 16.39 -5.10 31.08
N TRP A 153 17.63 -5.00 30.60
CA TRP A 153 18.39 -6.16 30.14
C TRP A 153 19.51 -6.56 31.10
N ASN A 154 19.96 -5.67 31.98
CA ASN A 154 20.97 -5.96 33.00
C ASN A 154 20.41 -5.74 34.41
N GLU A 155 19.88 -6.80 35.00
CA GLU A 155 19.30 -6.79 36.35
C GLU A 155 20.36 -6.82 37.48
N GLU A 156 21.66 -6.94 37.16
CA GLU A 156 22.73 -6.89 38.17
C GLU A 156 22.99 -5.46 38.69
N GLN A 157 22.52 -4.46 37.95
CA GLN A 157 22.63 -3.05 38.31
C GLN A 157 21.52 -2.63 39.29
N SER A 158 21.79 -1.67 40.19
CA SER A 158 20.71 -1.03 40.95
C SER A 158 19.79 -0.22 40.04
N GLY A 159 18.52 -0.63 39.92
CA GLY A 159 17.52 0.07 39.12
C GLY A 159 16.10 -0.28 39.54
N LYS A 160 15.13 0.42 38.96
CA LYS A 160 13.70 0.12 39.13
C LYS A 160 13.00 0.17 37.79
N CYS A 161 12.17 -0.83 37.51
CA CYS A 161 11.23 -0.83 36.39
C CYS A 161 9.83 -0.47 36.88
N VAL A 162 9.02 0.07 35.97
CA VAL A 162 7.59 0.26 36.18
C VAL A 162 6.93 -1.10 36.44
N ASN A 163 5.89 -1.12 37.28
CA ASN A 163 5.18 -2.34 37.61
C ASN A 163 4.64 -3.03 36.35
N VAL A 164 4.89 -4.34 36.21
CA VAL A 164 4.48 -5.16 35.06
C VAL A 164 2.98 -5.06 34.78
N ASN A 165 2.15 -4.86 35.81
CA ASN A 165 0.70 -4.69 35.65
C ASN A 165 0.33 -3.43 34.85
N VAL A 166 1.09 -2.34 35.01
CA VAL A 166 0.87 -1.10 34.26
C VAL A 166 1.25 -1.30 32.81
N VAL A 167 2.37 -2.00 32.54
CA VAL A 167 2.81 -2.33 31.19
C VAL A 167 1.78 -3.22 30.48
N ILE A 168 1.27 -4.24 31.17
CA ILE A 168 0.19 -5.11 30.67
C ILE A 168 -1.07 -4.28 30.36
N ALA A 169 -1.50 -3.40 31.26
CA ALA A 169 -2.68 -2.57 31.05
C ALA A 169 -2.53 -1.66 29.81
N LEU A 170 -1.37 -1.03 29.65
CA LEU A 170 -1.08 -0.16 28.50
C LEU A 170 -1.00 -0.95 27.19
N ALA A 171 -0.34 -2.11 27.19
CA ALA A 171 -0.29 -3.00 26.03
C ALA A 171 -1.69 -3.52 25.65
N THR A 172 -2.55 -3.77 26.64
CA THR A 172 -3.96 -4.15 26.44
C THR A 172 -4.73 -3.01 25.78
N LEU A 173 -4.62 -1.78 26.29
CA LEU A 173 -5.25 -0.60 25.71
C LEU A 173 -4.80 -0.36 24.27
N TYR A 174 -3.49 -0.44 24.01
CA TYR A 174 -2.94 -0.34 22.66
C TYR A 174 -3.55 -1.39 21.71
N SER A 175 -3.65 -2.64 22.17
CA SER A 175 -4.23 -3.76 21.39
C SER A 175 -5.70 -3.51 21.04
N VAL A 176 -6.48 -2.96 21.98
CA VAL A 176 -7.89 -2.61 21.72
C VAL A 176 -8.01 -1.55 20.64
N PHE A 177 -7.24 -0.47 20.71
CA PHE A 177 -7.23 0.56 19.66
C PHE A 177 -6.76 0.01 18.33
N ALA A 178 -5.77 -0.89 18.33
CA ALA A 178 -5.29 -1.57 17.13
C ALA A 178 -6.43 -2.36 16.46
N VAL A 179 -7.11 -3.24 17.20
CA VAL A 179 -8.25 -4.04 16.68
C VAL A 179 -9.35 -3.14 16.11
N ILE A 180 -9.74 -2.09 16.83
CA ILE A 180 -10.78 -1.15 16.38
C ILE A 180 -10.36 -0.50 15.05
N SER A 181 -9.12 -0.01 14.96
CA SER A 181 -8.62 0.62 13.73
C SER A 181 -8.56 -0.36 12.55
N ASP A 182 -8.20 -1.63 12.79
CA ASP A 182 -8.12 -2.65 11.75
C ASP A 182 -9.50 -3.00 11.20
N PHE A 183 -10.51 -3.13 12.06
CA PHE A 183 -11.90 -3.30 11.61
C PHE A 183 -12.40 -2.10 10.82
N ILE A 184 -12.08 -0.88 11.25
CA ILE A 184 -12.45 0.35 10.52
C ILE A 184 -11.82 0.32 9.12
N PHE A 185 -10.51 0.08 9.01
CA PHE A 185 -9.82 0.09 7.73
C PHE A 185 -10.23 -1.08 6.81
N ALA A 186 -10.61 -2.22 7.38
CA ALA A 186 -11.09 -3.38 6.61
C ALA A 186 -12.53 -3.17 6.09
N LEU A 187 -13.44 -2.66 6.93
CA LEU A 187 -14.86 -2.52 6.59
C LEU A 187 -15.15 -1.31 5.69
N LEU A 188 -14.45 -0.20 5.91
CA LEU A 188 -14.71 1.06 5.22
C LEU A 188 -14.63 0.97 3.68
N PRO A 189 -13.60 0.36 3.06
CA PRO A 189 -13.60 0.17 1.60
C PRO A 189 -14.72 -0.75 1.11
N GLY A 190 -15.15 -1.72 1.93
CA GLY A 190 -16.29 -2.59 1.66
C GLY A 190 -17.61 -1.82 1.60
N LEU A 191 -17.87 -0.96 2.59
CA LEU A 191 -19.07 -0.13 2.67
C LEU A 191 -19.13 0.90 1.53
N ILE A 192 -18.01 1.53 1.19
CA ILE A 192 -17.91 2.48 0.07
C ILE A 192 -18.33 1.80 -1.25
N VAL A 193 -17.83 0.58 -1.49
CA VAL A 193 -18.13 -0.13 -2.74
C VAL A 193 -19.51 -0.76 -2.74
N TRP A 194 -20.08 -1.14 -1.59
CA TRP A 194 -21.42 -1.72 -1.57
C TRP A 194 -22.52 -0.71 -1.90
N LYS A 195 -22.34 0.57 -1.52
CA LYS A 195 -23.25 1.67 -1.88
C LYS A 195 -23.13 2.10 -3.34
N LEU A 196 -22.02 1.80 -4.01
CA LEU A 196 -21.75 2.20 -5.39
C LEU A 196 -22.08 1.04 -6.34
N GLN A 197 -22.90 1.29 -7.37
CA GLN A 197 -23.31 0.32 -8.39
C GLN A 197 -22.13 -0.11 -9.29
N LEU A 198 -21.11 -0.75 -8.70
CA LEU A 198 -19.91 -1.22 -9.40
C LEU A 198 -20.11 -2.64 -9.91
N HIS A 199 -19.46 -2.94 -11.05
CA HIS A 199 -19.43 -4.27 -11.64
C HIS A 199 -18.89 -5.32 -10.65
N LYS A 200 -19.50 -6.52 -10.64
CA LYS A 200 -19.20 -7.65 -9.73
C LYS A 200 -17.69 -7.97 -9.62
N LYS A 201 -16.91 -7.76 -10.68
CA LYS A 201 -15.45 -7.97 -10.71
C LYS A 201 -14.69 -7.05 -9.73
N THR A 202 -15.13 -5.80 -9.53
CA THR A 202 -14.50 -4.88 -8.57
C THR A 202 -14.84 -5.25 -7.14
N LYS A 203 -16.02 -5.82 -6.91
CA LYS A 203 -16.46 -6.30 -5.59
C LYS A 203 -15.63 -7.51 -5.12
N LEU A 204 -15.24 -8.40 -6.03
CA LEU A 204 -14.40 -9.57 -5.73
C LEU A 204 -13.02 -9.19 -5.19
N MET A 205 -12.43 -8.10 -5.68
CA MET A 205 -11.09 -7.63 -5.25
C MET A 205 -11.05 -7.12 -3.80
N LEU A 206 -12.21 -6.87 -3.17
CA LEU A 206 -12.28 -6.41 -1.78
C LEU A 206 -12.30 -7.56 -0.77
N ILE A 207 -12.70 -8.75 -1.20
CA ILE A 207 -12.76 -9.94 -0.35
C ILE A 207 -11.40 -10.24 0.29
N PRO A 208 -10.26 -10.29 -0.45
CA PRO A 208 -8.97 -10.57 0.18
C PRO A 208 -8.53 -9.47 1.15
N LEU A 209 -8.86 -8.20 0.87
CA LEU A 209 -8.54 -7.07 1.77
C LEU A 209 -9.31 -7.18 3.10
N LEU A 210 -10.61 -7.49 3.02
CA LEU A 210 -11.44 -7.70 4.20
C LEU A 210 -10.98 -8.93 4.99
N ALA A 211 -10.65 -10.03 4.30
CA ALA A 211 -10.14 -11.25 4.92
C ALA A 211 -8.82 -10.99 5.67
N MET A 212 -7.85 -10.30 5.06
CA MET A 212 -6.60 -9.95 5.72
C MET A 212 -6.82 -9.04 6.93
N GLY A 213 -7.75 -8.09 6.85
CA GLY A 213 -8.13 -7.25 7.98
C GLY A 213 -8.72 -8.05 9.14
N CYS A 214 -9.61 -9.00 8.86
CA CYS A 214 -10.16 -9.89 9.88
C CYS A 214 -9.07 -10.77 10.52
N VAL A 215 -8.17 -11.35 9.72
CA VAL A 215 -7.07 -12.18 10.22
C VAL A 215 -6.10 -11.35 11.06
N ALA A 216 -5.79 -10.11 10.66
CA ALA A 216 -4.97 -9.20 11.43
C ALA A 216 -5.62 -8.87 12.80
N SER A 217 -6.91 -8.56 12.83
CA SER A 217 -7.64 -8.36 14.09
C SER A 217 -7.64 -9.61 14.97
N SER A 218 -7.84 -10.80 14.38
CA SER A 218 -7.77 -12.07 15.10
C SER A 218 -6.38 -12.32 15.69
N ALA A 219 -5.31 -11.94 15.00
CA ALA A 219 -3.94 -12.05 15.51
C ALA A 219 -3.74 -11.21 16.78
N VAL A 220 -4.27 -9.98 16.81
CA VAL A 220 -4.18 -9.12 18.00
C VAL A 220 -5.00 -9.68 19.16
N ILE A 221 -6.20 -10.24 18.88
CA ILE A 221 -7.05 -10.87 19.89
C ILE A 221 -6.35 -12.10 20.49
N ALA A 222 -5.71 -12.91 19.66
CA ALA A 222 -4.98 -14.10 20.10
C ALA A 222 -3.84 -13.77 21.07
N ARG A 223 -3.31 -12.53 21.06
CA ARG A 223 -2.27 -12.06 21.98
C ARG A 223 -2.76 -11.83 23.41
N PHE A 224 -4.03 -11.46 23.62
CA PHE A 224 -4.58 -11.11 24.94
C PHE A 224 -4.33 -12.14 26.06
N PRO A 225 -4.57 -13.45 25.88
CA PRO A 225 -4.34 -14.45 26.92
C PRO A 225 -2.87 -14.61 27.32
N TYR A 226 -1.93 -14.13 26.50
CA TYR A 226 -0.50 -14.22 26.78
C TYR A 226 0.04 -13.00 27.54
N LEU A 227 -0.71 -11.90 27.64
CA LEU A 227 -0.25 -10.73 28.41
C LEU A 227 -0.05 -11.00 29.91
N PRO A 228 -0.92 -11.75 30.62
CA PRO A 228 -0.68 -12.07 32.03
C PRO A 228 0.62 -12.85 32.27
N LYS A 229 1.11 -13.54 31.23
CA LYS A 229 2.32 -14.35 31.27
C LYS A 229 3.62 -13.55 31.35
N PHE A 230 3.56 -12.22 31.21
CA PHE A 230 4.68 -11.33 31.53
C PHE A 230 5.11 -11.38 33.00
N ARG A 231 4.31 -11.99 33.89
CA ARG A 231 4.63 -12.17 35.31
C ARG A 231 5.44 -13.44 35.60
N GLU A 232 5.56 -14.36 34.64
CA GLU A 232 6.23 -15.63 34.85
C GLU A 232 7.74 -15.50 34.65
N ASP A 233 8.52 -16.28 35.42
CA ASP A 233 9.99 -16.24 35.38
C ASP A 233 10.54 -16.61 34.00
N ASP A 234 9.83 -17.41 33.21
CA ASP A 234 10.18 -17.82 31.84
C ASP A 234 9.68 -16.82 30.78
N PHE A 235 10.07 -15.55 30.91
CA PHE A 235 9.70 -14.47 29.99
C PHE A 235 10.00 -14.83 28.52
N LEU A 236 11.25 -15.24 28.21
CA LEU A 236 11.69 -15.51 26.82
C LEU A 236 10.94 -16.66 26.14
N TRP A 237 10.38 -17.59 26.91
CA TRP A 237 9.57 -18.71 26.40
C TRP A 237 8.12 -18.27 26.15
N ASN A 238 7.50 -17.62 27.12
CA ASN A 238 6.08 -17.25 27.04
C ASN A 238 5.79 -16.09 26.11
N THR A 239 6.74 -15.18 25.92
CA THR A 239 6.56 -14.02 25.05
C THR A 239 6.78 -14.38 23.58
N LEU A 240 7.19 -15.60 23.26
CA LEU A 240 7.39 -16.05 21.88
C LEU A 240 6.08 -16.01 21.09
N ASP A 241 4.97 -16.46 21.68
CA ASP A 241 3.64 -16.41 21.05
C ASP A 241 3.24 -14.96 20.73
N ILE A 242 3.56 -14.02 21.62
CA ILE A 242 3.33 -12.58 21.43
C ILE A 242 4.10 -12.08 20.22
N ALA A 243 5.37 -12.47 20.07
CA ALA A 243 6.19 -12.08 18.93
C ALA A 243 5.71 -12.70 17.61
N ILE A 244 5.26 -13.96 17.61
CA ILE A 244 4.67 -14.60 16.42
C ILE A 244 3.47 -13.80 15.95
N TRP A 245 2.51 -13.51 16.84
CA TRP A 245 1.30 -12.77 16.48
C TRP A 245 1.61 -11.34 16.03
N SER A 246 2.57 -10.66 16.66
CA SER A 246 3.01 -9.32 16.24
C SER A 246 3.75 -9.30 14.89
N SER A 247 4.43 -10.40 14.52
CA SER A 247 5.06 -10.54 13.21
C SER A 247 4.02 -10.73 12.10
N ILE A 248 3.01 -11.57 12.38
CA ILE A 248 1.86 -11.81 11.48
C ILE A 248 1.09 -10.50 11.26
N GLU A 249 0.78 -9.78 12.34
CA GLU A 249 0.06 -8.51 12.30
C GLU A 249 0.74 -7.47 11.39
N GLN A 250 2.05 -7.22 11.61
CA GLN A 250 2.81 -6.25 10.81
C GLN A 250 2.88 -6.66 9.33
N GLY A 251 3.17 -7.93 9.06
CA GLY A 251 3.25 -8.45 7.70
C GLY A 251 1.91 -8.34 6.95
N LEU A 252 0.80 -8.66 7.62
CA LEU A 252 -0.54 -8.53 7.06
C LEU A 252 -0.91 -7.06 6.83
N ALA A 253 -0.57 -6.14 7.75
CA ALA A 253 -0.86 -4.72 7.60
C ALA A 253 -0.16 -4.13 6.35
N ILE A 254 1.14 -4.40 6.17
CA ILE A 254 1.91 -3.93 5.01
C ILE A 254 1.38 -4.56 3.72
N THR A 255 1.13 -5.87 3.74
CA THR A 255 0.65 -6.61 2.56
C THR A 255 -0.75 -6.13 2.15
N ALA A 256 -1.68 -5.99 3.09
CA ALA A 256 -3.04 -5.53 2.83
C ALA A 256 -3.05 -4.08 2.34
N GLY A 257 -2.27 -3.20 2.98
CA GLY A 257 -2.12 -1.81 2.56
C GLY A 257 -1.54 -1.70 1.15
N SER A 258 -0.57 -2.54 0.80
CA SER A 258 0.00 -2.61 -0.55
C SER A 258 -1.00 -3.14 -1.56
N LEU A 259 -1.72 -4.22 -1.25
CA LEU A 259 -2.72 -4.84 -2.14
C LEU A 259 -3.87 -3.87 -2.48
N ALA A 260 -4.23 -2.97 -1.57
CA ALA A 260 -5.26 -1.96 -1.80
C ALA A 260 -4.93 -1.04 -3.00
N THR A 261 -3.64 -0.81 -3.28
CA THR A 261 -3.16 0.01 -4.40
C THR A 261 -2.98 -0.75 -5.71
N LEU A 262 -2.98 -2.08 -5.68
CA LEU A 262 -2.70 -2.96 -6.83
C LEU A 262 -3.91 -3.20 -7.74
N ARG A 263 -5.06 -2.59 -7.45
CA ARG A 263 -6.29 -2.67 -8.27
C ARG A 263 -6.07 -2.54 -9.79
N PRO A 264 -5.28 -1.57 -10.33
CA PRO A 264 -5.03 -1.47 -11.76
C PRO A 264 -4.16 -2.62 -12.32
N LEU A 265 -3.18 -3.09 -11.55
CA LEU A 265 -2.31 -4.19 -11.97
C LEU A 265 -3.05 -5.53 -11.99
N LEU A 266 -3.93 -5.78 -11.01
CA LEU A 266 -4.81 -6.95 -11.00
C LEU A 266 -5.73 -7.01 -12.22
N LYS A 267 -6.20 -5.86 -12.72
CA LYS A 267 -6.96 -5.79 -13.98
C LYS A 267 -6.10 -6.12 -15.20
N LEU A 268 -4.85 -5.66 -15.23
CA LEU A 268 -3.90 -5.96 -16.30
C LEU A 268 -3.51 -7.45 -16.32
N VAL A 269 -3.22 -8.03 -15.16
CA VAL A 269 -2.90 -9.47 -15.02
C VAL A 269 -4.11 -10.32 -15.41
N ALA A 270 -5.32 -9.96 -14.95
CA ALA A 270 -6.54 -10.66 -15.36
C ALA A 270 -6.81 -10.57 -16.87
N PHE A 271 -6.42 -9.47 -17.53
CA PHE A 271 -6.49 -9.34 -18.99
C PHE A 271 -5.43 -10.22 -19.69
N ARG A 272 -4.18 -10.21 -19.20
CA ARG A 272 -3.08 -11.01 -19.75
C ARG A 272 -3.29 -12.52 -19.57
N LEU A 273 -3.94 -12.95 -18.48
CA LEU A 273 -4.29 -14.34 -18.22
C LEU A 273 -5.59 -14.78 -18.93
N GLY A 274 -6.17 -13.95 -19.80
CA GLY A 274 -7.37 -14.31 -20.57
C GLY A 274 -8.67 -14.37 -19.76
N LEU A 275 -8.65 -13.99 -18.47
CA LEU A 275 -9.82 -13.98 -17.58
C LEU A 275 -10.76 -12.78 -17.85
N THR A 276 -10.40 -11.86 -18.73
CA THR A 276 -11.27 -10.76 -19.17
C THR A 276 -10.95 -10.29 -20.60
N SER A 277 -11.99 -10.12 -21.42
CA SER A 277 -11.89 -9.85 -22.87
C SER A 277 -11.90 -8.36 -23.25
N LYS A 278 -11.86 -7.43 -22.30
CA LYS A 278 -11.96 -5.98 -22.58
C LYS A 278 -10.59 -5.29 -22.39
N PRO A 279 -10.10 -4.55 -23.40
CA PRO A 279 -8.86 -3.78 -23.28
C PRO A 279 -8.98 -2.67 -22.24
N ILE A 280 -7.83 -2.30 -21.68
CA ILE A 280 -7.70 -1.28 -20.63
C ILE A 280 -8.08 0.10 -21.19
N SER A 281 -9.17 0.68 -20.70
CA SER A 281 -9.40 2.13 -20.77
C SER A 281 -8.94 2.73 -19.44
N MET A 282 -7.75 3.33 -19.41
CA MET A 282 -7.32 4.11 -18.24
C MET A 282 -8.07 5.45 -18.26
N PRO A 283 -8.79 5.83 -17.19
CA PRO A 283 -9.28 7.20 -17.08
C PRO A 283 -8.07 8.14 -17.01
N PRO A 284 -8.12 9.32 -17.66
CA PRO A 284 -7.08 10.32 -17.49
C PRO A 284 -6.98 10.67 -16.01
N SER A 285 -5.77 10.62 -15.46
CA SER A 285 -5.51 11.15 -14.13
C SER A 285 -5.81 12.65 -14.16
N GLY A 286 -6.77 13.08 -13.34
CA GLY A 286 -7.11 14.49 -13.12
C GLY A 286 -6.02 15.20 -12.34
N TYR A 287 -4.90 15.46 -13.00
CA TYR A 287 -3.91 16.48 -12.67
C TYR A 287 -3.49 17.13 -13.99
N GLY A 288 -4.46 17.82 -14.61
CA GLY A 288 -4.23 18.77 -15.67
C GLY A 288 -4.85 20.08 -15.22
N LEU A 289 -4.04 21.13 -15.18
CA LEU A 289 -4.38 22.52 -14.88
C LEU A 289 -5.80 22.89 -15.28
N SER A 290 -6.51 23.56 -14.36
CA SER A 290 -7.69 24.36 -14.67
C SER A 290 -7.46 25.14 -15.96
N ALA A 291 -8.14 24.75 -17.03
CA ALA A 291 -8.22 25.58 -18.22
C ALA A 291 -8.91 26.90 -17.81
N PRO A 292 -8.45 28.07 -18.29
CA PRO A 292 -9.10 29.33 -17.96
C PRO A 292 -10.54 29.29 -18.44
N ARG A 293 -11.47 29.55 -17.52
CA ARG A 293 -12.88 29.77 -17.81
C ARG A 293 -12.98 31.07 -18.62
N ASN A 294 -13.06 30.94 -19.94
CA ASN A 294 -13.24 32.09 -20.83
C ASN A 294 -14.66 32.64 -20.61
N THR A 295 -14.77 33.76 -19.91
CA THR A 295 -15.98 34.57 -19.83
C THR A 295 -16.10 35.36 -21.12
N GLY A 296 -16.80 34.79 -22.10
CA GLY A 296 -17.19 35.46 -23.34
C GLY A 296 -18.71 35.52 -23.46
N THR A 297 -19.24 36.72 -23.50
CA THR A 297 -20.63 37.10 -23.69
C THR A 297 -21.17 36.72 -25.07
N GLY A 298 -22.38 36.15 -25.10
CA GLY A 298 -23.35 36.29 -26.19
C GLY A 298 -23.14 35.48 -27.47
N THR A 299 -23.92 34.41 -27.64
CA THR A 299 -24.93 34.27 -28.73
C THR A 299 -25.59 32.89 -28.60
N GLU A 300 -26.92 32.87 -28.72
CA GLU A 300 -27.73 31.65 -28.80
C GLU A 300 -27.31 30.78 -29.99
N GLY A 301 -27.07 29.50 -29.72
CA GLY A 301 -26.76 28.50 -30.75
C GLY A 301 -27.15 27.11 -30.25
N TYR A 302 -28.17 26.55 -30.89
CA TYR A 302 -28.80 25.24 -30.72
C TYR A 302 -27.82 24.10 -30.35
N PHE A 303 -28.07 23.43 -29.22
CA PHE A 303 -27.38 22.20 -28.82
C PHE A 303 -27.98 20.99 -29.56
N SER A 304 -27.19 20.35 -30.43
CA SER A 304 -27.43 18.97 -30.89
C SER A 304 -26.21 18.14 -30.51
N GLY A 305 -26.40 17.23 -29.55
CA GLY A 305 -25.34 16.34 -29.08
C GLY A 305 -25.11 15.19 -30.05
N HIS A 306 -23.85 14.85 -30.32
CA HIS A 306 -23.50 13.52 -30.80
C HIS A 306 -22.18 13.03 -30.21
N ASN A 307 -22.25 11.75 -29.84
CA ASN A 307 -21.34 10.98 -29.03
C ASN A 307 -20.09 10.49 -29.78
N ALA A 308 -19.02 10.34 -29.00
CA ALA A 308 -18.10 9.19 -28.94
C ALA A 308 -17.82 8.39 -30.23
N TYR A 309 -16.59 8.54 -30.71
CA TYR A 309 -15.95 7.67 -31.68
C TYR A 309 -15.76 6.27 -31.09
N THR A 310 -16.39 5.26 -31.69
CA THR A 310 -16.04 3.84 -31.52
C THR A 310 -15.63 3.30 -32.89
N LEU A 311 -14.38 2.84 -32.99
CA LEU A 311 -13.82 2.24 -34.20
C LEU A 311 -14.32 0.79 -34.29
N SER A 312 -15.22 0.52 -35.23
CA SER A 312 -15.76 -0.82 -35.48
C SER A 312 -14.81 -1.64 -36.35
N SER A 313 -14.67 -2.90 -35.97
CA SER A 313 -13.86 -3.97 -36.56
C SER A 313 -14.21 -4.28 -38.02
N VAL A 314 -13.16 -4.59 -38.79
CA VAL A 314 -13.21 -5.20 -40.13
C VAL A 314 -13.91 -6.57 -40.06
N GLY A 315 -15.02 -6.70 -40.79
CA GLY A 315 -15.71 -7.96 -41.07
C GLY A 315 -15.51 -8.36 -42.54
N ARG A 316 -15.18 -9.64 -42.75
CA ARG A 316 -14.87 -10.27 -44.03
C ARG A 316 -16.04 -11.20 -44.39
N ASP A 317 -16.81 -10.85 -45.40
CA ASP A 317 -17.79 -11.73 -46.07
C ASP A 317 -17.55 -11.53 -47.59
N GLY A 318 -17.41 -12.54 -48.44
CA GLY A 318 -18.15 -13.79 -48.49
C GLY A 318 -19.07 -13.72 -49.73
N MET A 319 -18.52 -14.01 -50.90
CA MET A 319 -19.18 -14.01 -52.22
C MET A 319 -20.35 -15.01 -52.29
N PRO A 320 -21.41 -14.73 -53.07
CA PRO A 320 -22.11 -15.78 -53.79
C PRO A 320 -22.14 -15.56 -55.31
N ASP A 321 -21.97 -16.67 -56.01
CA ASP A 321 -21.95 -16.84 -57.45
C ASP A 321 -23.29 -16.50 -58.13
N GLY A 322 -23.22 -15.89 -59.30
CA GLY A 322 -24.36 -15.70 -60.19
C GLY A 322 -24.47 -16.80 -61.25
N LYS A 323 -25.66 -16.92 -61.89
CA LYS A 323 -25.84 -17.00 -63.36
C LYS A 323 -27.30 -16.69 -63.75
N PRO A 324 -27.56 -16.26 -65.00
CA PRO A 324 -28.59 -15.26 -65.30
C PRO A 324 -29.72 -15.76 -66.21
N SER A 325 -30.84 -15.02 -66.27
CA SER A 325 -31.63 -14.91 -67.51
C SER A 325 -32.54 -13.67 -67.54
N THR A 326 -32.32 -12.88 -68.59
CA THR A 326 -33.28 -12.06 -69.37
C THR A 326 -34.04 -10.93 -68.68
N GLY A 327 -33.63 -9.70 -68.97
CA GLY A 327 -34.51 -8.54 -69.04
C GLY A 327 -34.40 -7.90 -70.44
N SER A 328 -35.52 -7.77 -71.14
CA SER A 328 -35.70 -6.76 -72.20
C SER A 328 -36.27 -5.51 -71.54
N GLY A 329 -35.65 -4.36 -71.81
CA GLY A 329 -36.32 -3.05 -71.73
C GLY A 329 -35.88 -2.12 -70.59
N ALA A 330 -35.11 -1.10 -71.01
CA ALA A 330 -35.03 0.27 -70.48
C ALA A 330 -34.39 0.53 -69.10
N ALA A 331 -33.22 1.18 -69.11
CA ALA A 331 -33.02 2.55 -68.59
C ALA A 331 -31.53 2.96 -68.65
N LYS A 332 -31.30 4.27 -68.75
CA LYS A 332 -30.03 5.00 -68.93
C LYS A 332 -29.11 4.97 -67.71
N GLU A 333 -27.79 4.90 -67.93
CA GLU A 333 -26.74 5.57 -67.13
C GLU A 333 -25.41 5.54 -67.93
N TYR A 334 -24.96 6.65 -68.52
CA TYR A 334 -24.05 7.68 -67.94
C TYR A 334 -22.75 7.12 -67.36
N GLY A 335 -21.68 7.24 -68.16
CA GLY A 335 -20.31 6.93 -67.77
C GLY A 335 -19.72 8.00 -66.86
N ILE A 336 -18.91 7.56 -65.90
CA ILE A 336 -18.19 8.41 -64.95
C ILE A 336 -16.71 8.38 -65.31
N GLY A 337 -16.20 9.57 -65.67
CA GLY A 337 -14.82 9.83 -66.01
C GLY A 337 -13.89 9.79 -64.80
N VAL A 338 -12.68 9.29 -65.05
CA VAL A 338 -11.57 9.25 -64.10
C VAL A 338 -10.88 10.62 -64.08
N LYS A 339 -10.99 11.37 -62.98
CA LYS A 339 -10.17 12.56 -62.72
C LYS A 339 -8.94 12.13 -61.91
N ARG A 340 -7.75 12.22 -62.53
CA ARG A 340 -6.46 12.21 -61.82
C ARG A 340 -6.13 13.65 -61.43
N GLU A 341 -5.87 13.90 -60.15
CA GLU A 341 -5.18 15.11 -59.71
C GLU A 341 -3.73 14.77 -59.36
N VAL A 342 -2.82 15.47 -60.02
CA VAL A 342 -1.36 15.39 -59.88
C VAL A 342 -0.95 16.53 -58.95
N GLN A 343 -0.34 16.24 -57.80
CA GLN A 343 0.31 17.27 -56.99
C GLN A 343 1.70 17.57 -57.56
N ILE A 344 1.87 18.79 -58.08
CA ILE A 344 3.16 19.37 -58.45
C ILE A 344 3.55 20.33 -57.32
N THR A 345 4.63 20.03 -56.60
CA THR A 345 5.18 20.93 -55.58
C THR A 345 6.31 21.75 -56.21
N THR A 346 6.02 23.01 -56.54
CA THR A 346 7.05 23.97 -56.98
C THR A 346 7.61 24.70 -55.76
N THR A 347 8.90 24.53 -55.52
CA THR A 347 9.71 25.26 -54.53
C THR A 347 9.91 26.72 -54.95
N GLY A 348 9.57 27.65 -54.06
CA GLY A 348 9.87 29.07 -54.20
C GLY A 348 10.46 29.62 -52.90
N ARG A 349 11.76 29.92 -52.96
CA ARG A 349 12.61 30.57 -51.95
C ARG A 349 12.47 32.10 -52.08
N ASN A 350 12.55 32.82 -50.95
CA ASN A 350 13.15 34.15 -50.73
C ASN A 350 12.93 34.48 -49.23
N GLU A 351 13.93 34.33 -48.36
CA GLU A 351 15.02 35.28 -48.05
C GLU A 351 14.58 36.53 -47.28
N SER A 352 14.88 36.49 -45.98
CA SER A 352 15.47 37.61 -45.22
C SER A 352 16.21 37.02 -44.00
N GLU A 353 17.53 36.86 -44.15
CA GLU A 353 18.56 36.98 -43.11
C GLU A 353 18.36 38.33 -42.35
N GLU A 354 18.83 38.61 -41.14
CA GLU A 354 19.95 38.12 -40.32
C GLU A 354 19.80 38.76 -38.91
N GLU A 355 20.75 38.46 -38.02
CA GLU A 355 21.01 39.07 -36.69
C GLU A 355 20.24 38.46 -35.48
N LEU A 356 20.88 37.97 -34.40
CA LEU A 356 22.29 37.88 -34.04
C LEU A 356 22.45 37.06 -32.73
N HIS A 357 23.56 36.31 -32.64
CA HIS A 357 24.31 35.87 -31.44
C HIS A 357 23.81 34.77 -30.47
N SER A 358 24.52 33.64 -30.56
CA SER A 358 25.03 32.76 -29.48
C SER A 358 25.88 33.49 -28.40
N PRO A 359 26.46 32.83 -27.36
CA PRO A 359 25.99 31.80 -26.41
C PRO A 359 26.44 32.04 -24.92
N GLN A 360 25.91 31.21 -23.98
CA GLN A 360 26.55 30.76 -22.69
C GLN A 360 26.61 31.75 -21.47
N PRO A 361 27.14 31.39 -20.27
CA PRO A 361 26.61 30.44 -19.25
C PRO A 361 26.85 30.87 -17.76
N TRP A 362 25.92 30.84 -16.79
CA TRP A 362 26.28 31.16 -15.38
C TRP A 362 25.38 30.39 -14.37
N VAL A 363 25.89 29.42 -13.60
CA VAL A 363 26.75 29.46 -12.39
C VAL A 363 25.96 29.61 -11.08
N LYS A 364 26.15 28.58 -10.24
CA LYS A 364 26.11 28.47 -8.77
C LYS A 364 25.80 29.71 -7.90
N ALA A 365 24.98 29.39 -6.90
CA ALA A 365 25.18 29.60 -5.45
C ALA A 365 24.75 30.91 -4.75
N ASN A 366 24.09 30.64 -3.62
CA ASN A 366 24.19 31.26 -2.30
C ASN A 366 23.23 32.40 -1.87
N SER A 367 22.46 32.04 -0.83
CA SER A 367 22.25 32.72 0.46
C SER A 367 21.72 34.15 0.51
N HIS A 368 20.65 34.36 1.29
CA HIS A 368 20.41 35.43 2.30
C HIS A 368 18.96 35.24 2.79
N TRP A 369 18.67 34.78 4.02
CA TRP A 369 18.63 35.47 5.31
C TRP A 369 17.93 36.85 5.33
N GLN A 370 16.93 36.93 6.21
CA GLN A 370 16.25 38.10 6.81
C GLN A 370 15.22 38.88 5.97
N GLN A 371 13.94 38.71 6.31
CA GLN A 371 13.19 39.69 7.12
C GLN A 371 12.01 39.03 7.83
#